data_AF-A0A914E1E9-F1
#
_entry.id   AF-A0A914E1E9-F1
#
_cell.length_a   1.000
_cell.length_b   1.000
_cell.length_c   1.000
_cell.angle_alpha   90.00
_cell.angle_beta   90.00
_cell.angle_gamma   90.00
#
_symmetry.space_group_name_H-M   'P 1'
#
loop_
_entity.id
_entity.type
_entity.pdbx_description
1 polymer ?
#
loop_
_entity_poly.entity_id
_entity_poly.type
_entity_poly.pdbx_seq_one_letter_code
_entity_poly.pdbx_strand_id
1 'polypeptide(L)'
;MTLEEEPKNVPKTKKNSTCIKTAIPSISENKTSEVSFTSYDQRSNLQFKIDLAPLEEAISKILSQPYANSITPGIRLTFMQRLNYGFALFYEDIKPRDPIEISYEFDLLALHKHQWKFLVELAKMLMFCEQFASLNYKDKYLLFKNSWRLIYELERLYSTIEYFGSTIDDWRIMFDDTTAIDFRKVKRSKEMSQETFDKSQSLWIPFQQKQQNLLINPMKTLKLTEYELVYLIAQMLWTLQDDEDYSEQTRLVAEDVSEQITNELHNYYVYQIGLTNYAHRLVKLTKLIESSKPYANSISSGIQLTFMQRLNHGFTLFYEGIKPRDPIKISYEYGLLALRRHQEKFLVELAKMLMFCEQFASLNYKDKYLLFKHSWRFIYQLERLYSTIEYFGTAIDDGRIMFDDKTAIDFSNLKRSKDMSQETFDKSKSLWIPFQQKQQNLLINPMKALKLTEYELVYLIAQMLWTLQGYFHSSPIAKITLFL
;
A
#
# COMPACT_ATOMS: atom_id res chain seq x y z
N MET A 1 -19.51 59.31 -10.92
CA MET A 1 -20.98 59.33 -11.09
C MET A 1 -21.51 58.04 -10.51
N THR A 2 -22.31 58.21 -9.47
CA THR A 2 -23.04 57.22 -8.66
C THR A 2 -23.89 56.28 -9.50
N LEU A 3 -23.99 55.01 -9.09
CA LEU A 3 -25.17 54.47 -8.40
C LEU A 3 -24.89 53.04 -7.89
N GLU A 4 -25.13 52.87 -6.60
CA GLU A 4 -25.15 51.63 -5.84
C GLU A 4 -26.43 50.84 -6.15
N GLU A 5 -26.36 49.51 -6.22
CA GLU A 5 -27.53 48.64 -6.12
C GLU A 5 -27.35 47.61 -4.99
N GLU A 6 -28.29 47.64 -4.05
CA GLU A 6 -28.45 46.73 -2.92
C GLU A 6 -28.90 45.31 -3.35
N PRO A 7 -28.58 44.26 -2.57
CA PRO A 7 -29.05 42.91 -2.85
C PRO A 7 -30.48 42.66 -2.33
N LYS A 8 -31.35 42.15 -3.22
CA LYS A 8 -32.72 41.74 -2.92
C LYS A 8 -32.78 40.42 -2.13
N ASN A 9 -33.54 40.46 -1.05
CA ASN A 9 -33.96 39.36 -0.20
C ASN A 9 -34.59 38.18 -0.97
N VAL A 10 -34.13 36.96 -0.68
CA VAL A 10 -34.80 35.69 -1.08
C VAL A 10 -35.58 35.13 0.11
N PRO A 11 -36.85 34.69 -0.05
CA PRO A 11 -37.67 34.23 1.06
C PRO A 11 -37.35 32.78 1.47
N LYS A 12 -37.27 32.56 2.79
CA LYS A 12 -37.22 31.23 3.41
C LYS A 12 -38.58 30.54 3.30
N THR A 13 -38.68 29.47 2.51
CA THR A 13 -39.86 28.59 2.49
C THR A 13 -39.62 27.36 3.38
N LYS A 14 -40.40 27.30 4.47
CA LYS A 14 -40.67 26.08 5.24
C LYS A 14 -41.50 25.12 4.38
N LYS A 15 -41.11 23.85 4.29
CA LYS A 15 -42.04 22.76 3.91
C LYS A 15 -41.80 21.51 4.77
N ASN A 16 -42.66 21.42 5.78
CA ASN A 16 -43.44 20.28 6.26
C ASN A 16 -42.92 18.86 5.92
N SER A 17 -42.50 18.19 6.98
CA SER A 17 -42.44 16.74 7.12
C SER A 17 -43.85 16.15 7.16
N THR A 18 -44.19 15.32 6.18
CA THR A 18 -45.36 14.43 6.28
C THR A 18 -44.87 12.99 6.15
N CYS A 19 -44.95 12.28 7.27
CA CYS A 19 -44.65 10.88 7.41
C CYS A 19 -45.73 10.05 6.71
N ILE A 20 -45.36 9.23 5.72
CA ILE A 20 -46.21 8.16 5.19
C ILE A 20 -45.53 6.84 5.55
N LYS A 21 -46.16 6.14 6.49
CA LYS A 21 -45.91 4.74 6.81
C LYS A 21 -46.55 3.90 5.70
N THR A 22 -45.77 3.11 4.98
CA THR A 22 -46.28 1.99 4.18
C THR A 22 -45.39 0.78 4.36
N ALA A 23 -46.07 -0.36 4.45
CA ALA A 23 -45.63 -1.63 5.00
C ALA A 23 -44.46 -2.29 4.25
N ILE A 24 -43.61 -2.96 5.02
CA ILE A 24 -42.53 -3.85 4.57
C ILE A 24 -43.14 -5.24 4.33
N PRO A 25 -43.06 -5.82 3.12
CA PRO A 25 -43.11 -7.27 2.96
C PRO A 25 -41.70 -7.83 3.19
N SER A 26 -41.61 -8.81 4.08
CA SER A 26 -40.43 -9.65 4.31
C SER A 26 -39.96 -10.29 3.02
N ILE A 27 -38.74 -9.98 2.59
CA ILE A 27 -38.04 -10.69 1.51
C ILE A 27 -36.84 -11.43 2.12
N SER A 28 -36.82 -12.72 1.84
CA SER A 28 -35.86 -13.74 2.22
C SER A 28 -34.40 -13.36 1.96
N GLU A 29 -33.55 -13.72 2.91
CA GLU A 29 -32.09 -13.73 2.82
C GLU A 29 -31.62 -14.48 1.56
N ASN A 30 -31.19 -13.73 0.54
CA ASN A 30 -30.37 -14.27 -0.53
C ASN A 30 -28.93 -13.81 -0.30
N LYS A 31 -28.05 -14.80 -0.12
CA LYS A 31 -26.60 -14.68 0.06
C LYS A 31 -25.99 -13.79 -1.01
N THR A 32 -25.59 -12.59 -0.64
CA THR A 32 -24.64 -11.77 -1.40
C THR A 32 -23.25 -12.42 -1.32
N SER A 33 -22.78 -12.94 -2.45
CA SER A 33 -21.38 -13.34 -2.62
C SER A 33 -20.47 -12.11 -2.54
N GLU A 34 -19.70 -12.01 -1.45
CA GLU A 34 -18.66 -11.00 -1.25
C GLU A 34 -17.55 -11.19 -2.29
N VAL A 35 -17.37 -10.21 -3.16
CA VAL A 35 -16.23 -10.13 -4.08
C VAL A 35 -15.18 -9.25 -3.39
N SER A 36 -14.08 -9.86 -2.97
CA SER A 36 -12.96 -9.20 -2.26
C SER A 36 -11.73 -9.02 -3.16
N PHE A 37 -10.86 -8.09 -2.78
CA PHE A 37 -9.61 -7.77 -3.49
C PHE A 37 -8.61 -8.91 -3.24
N THR A 38 -8.56 -9.90 -4.13
CA THR A 38 -7.53 -10.94 -4.10
C THR A 38 -6.50 -10.70 -5.19
N SER A 39 -5.27 -10.35 -4.79
CA SER A 39 -4.09 -10.68 -5.62
C SER A 39 -3.71 -12.12 -5.27
N TYR A 40 -4.01 -13.05 -6.16
CA TYR A 40 -3.65 -14.46 -5.97
C TYR A 40 -2.16 -14.65 -6.28
N ASP A 41 -1.37 -14.90 -5.23
CA ASP A 41 -0.13 -15.64 -5.35
C ASP A 41 -0.41 -17.08 -4.91
N GLN A 42 -0.43 -18.02 -5.86
CA GLN A 42 -0.75 -19.42 -5.59
C GLN A 42 0.36 -20.18 -4.86
N ARG A 43 1.45 -19.55 -4.43
CA ARG A 43 2.57 -20.26 -3.80
C ARG A 43 2.90 -19.86 -2.37
N SER A 44 2.12 -18.98 -1.73
CA SER A 44 2.27 -18.74 -0.30
C SER A 44 1.07 -18.22 0.46
N ASN A 45 0.76 -18.91 1.55
CA ASN A 45 -0.36 -18.60 2.44
C ASN A 45 -0.06 -17.48 3.47
N LEU A 46 0.56 -16.36 3.08
CA LEU A 46 0.70 -15.16 3.96
C LEU A 46 0.05 -13.94 3.37
N GLN A 47 -0.99 -13.47 4.05
CA GLN A 47 -1.62 -12.19 3.79
C GLN A 47 -0.96 -11.08 4.61
N PHE A 48 -0.34 -10.15 3.91
CA PHE A 48 -0.07 -8.81 4.39
C PHE A 48 -1.37 -8.04 4.41
N LYS A 49 -1.87 -7.67 5.60
CA LYS A 49 -2.92 -6.66 5.69
C LYS A 49 -2.26 -5.29 5.87
N ILE A 50 -1.88 -4.66 4.76
CA ILE A 50 -2.24 -3.25 4.63
C ILE A 50 -3.76 -3.26 4.82
N ASP A 51 -4.28 -2.51 5.77
CA ASP A 51 -5.73 -2.40 5.90
C ASP A 51 -6.23 -1.63 4.68
N LEU A 52 -6.50 -2.38 3.62
CA LEU A 52 -7.10 -1.90 2.40
C LEU A 52 -8.60 -1.70 2.60
N ALA A 53 -9.19 -2.13 3.73
CA ALA A 53 -10.63 -2.01 3.95
C ALA A 53 -11.14 -0.57 3.78
N PRO A 54 -10.46 0.50 4.25
CA PRO A 54 -10.89 1.87 4.00
C PRO A 54 -10.85 2.25 2.52
N LEU A 55 -9.83 1.80 1.78
CA LEU A 55 -9.71 2.04 0.34
C LEU A 55 -10.74 1.24 -0.45
N GLU A 56 -10.90 -0.04 -0.12
CA GLU A 56 -11.90 -0.93 -0.70
C GLU A 56 -13.30 -0.40 -0.41
N GLU A 57 -13.59 0.06 0.79
CA GLU A 57 -14.87 0.69 1.15
C GLU A 57 -15.09 1.96 0.33
N ALA A 58 -14.08 2.82 0.19
CA ALA A 58 -14.18 4.04 -0.62
C ALA A 58 -14.46 3.73 -2.10
N ILE A 59 -13.71 2.80 -2.70
CA ILE A 59 -13.90 2.37 -4.09
C ILE A 59 -15.26 1.69 -4.25
N SER A 60 -15.62 0.78 -3.35
CA SER A 60 -16.89 0.05 -3.38
C SER A 60 -18.07 1.01 -3.29
N LYS A 61 -17.98 2.02 -2.42
CA LYS A 61 -18.99 3.07 -2.27
C LYS A 61 -19.14 3.92 -3.54
N ILE A 62 -18.05 4.21 -4.25
CA ILE A 62 -18.09 4.93 -5.53
C ILE A 62 -18.73 4.05 -6.61
N LEU A 63 -18.22 2.83 -6.79
CA LEU A 63 -18.67 1.91 -7.85
C LEU A 63 -20.11 1.44 -7.63
N SER A 64 -20.61 1.41 -6.39
CA SER A 64 -22.00 1.03 -6.09
C SER A 64 -23.02 2.14 -6.36
N GLN A 65 -22.57 3.37 -6.61
CA GLN A 65 -23.50 4.45 -6.92
C GLN A 65 -24.21 4.19 -8.26
N PRO A 66 -25.49 4.57 -8.37
CA PRO A 66 -26.16 4.57 -9.66
C PRO A 66 -25.49 5.60 -10.57
N TYR A 67 -25.59 5.39 -11.87
CA TYR A 67 -25.19 6.40 -12.84
C TYR A 67 -25.99 7.68 -12.59
N ALA A 68 -25.31 8.71 -12.10
CA ALA A 68 -25.87 10.03 -11.93
C ALA A 68 -25.39 10.88 -13.11
N ASN A 69 -26.24 11.14 -14.11
CA ASN A 69 -25.85 12.10 -15.14
C ASN A 69 -27.01 12.98 -15.61
N SER A 70 -26.78 14.29 -15.48
CA SER A 70 -26.69 15.15 -16.66
C SER A 70 -25.64 16.22 -16.36
N ILE A 71 -24.43 16.09 -16.92
CA ILE A 71 -23.39 17.15 -16.88
C ILE A 71 -23.96 18.44 -17.51
N THR A 72 -24.95 18.32 -18.40
CA THR A 72 -25.74 19.44 -18.91
C THR A 72 -27.12 18.95 -19.36
N PRO A 73 -28.24 19.51 -18.86
CA PRO A 73 -29.57 19.19 -19.36
C PRO A 73 -29.65 19.48 -20.87
N GLY A 74 -29.97 18.45 -21.67
CA GLY A 74 -30.25 18.61 -23.11
C GLY A 74 -29.07 18.39 -24.07
N ILE A 75 -27.84 18.17 -23.59
CA ILE A 75 -26.69 17.82 -24.46
C ILE A 75 -26.27 16.38 -24.18
N ARG A 76 -26.40 15.50 -25.17
CA ARG A 76 -25.88 14.14 -25.11
C ARG A 76 -24.46 14.13 -25.66
N LEU A 77 -23.49 14.11 -24.76
CA LEU A 77 -22.08 13.93 -25.11
C LEU A 77 -21.85 12.53 -25.71
N THR A 78 -20.83 12.37 -26.53
CA THR A 78 -20.36 11.06 -27.02
C THR A 78 -19.62 10.30 -25.92
N PHE A 79 -19.19 9.06 -26.17
CA PHE A 79 -18.44 8.27 -25.19
C PHE A 79 -17.13 8.97 -24.84
N MET A 80 -16.31 9.30 -25.85
CA MET A 80 -15.01 9.90 -25.59
C MET A 80 -15.14 11.28 -24.99
N GLN A 81 -16.16 12.07 -25.36
CA GLN A 81 -16.38 13.38 -24.74
C GLN A 81 -16.66 13.27 -23.23
N ARG A 82 -17.50 12.33 -22.81
CA ARG A 82 -17.74 12.08 -21.37
C ARG A 82 -16.47 11.61 -20.67
N LEU A 83 -15.74 10.68 -21.29
CA LEU A 83 -14.54 10.13 -20.68
C LEU A 83 -13.41 11.18 -20.60
N ASN A 84 -13.23 12.02 -21.62
CA ASN A 84 -12.29 13.15 -21.57
C ASN A 84 -12.70 14.17 -20.49
N TYR A 85 -13.99 14.48 -20.35
CA TYR A 85 -14.45 15.34 -19.26
C TYR A 85 -14.14 14.75 -17.88
N GLY A 86 -14.43 13.46 -17.70
CA GLY A 86 -14.07 12.75 -16.47
C GLY A 86 -12.56 12.73 -16.24
N PHE A 87 -11.77 12.49 -17.29
CA PHE A 87 -10.31 12.50 -17.24
C PHE A 87 -9.76 13.87 -16.86
N ALA A 88 -10.30 14.97 -17.40
CA ALA A 88 -9.88 16.32 -17.04
C ALA A 88 -10.05 16.58 -15.53
N LEU A 89 -11.20 16.20 -14.95
CA LEU A 89 -11.44 16.33 -13.50
C LEU A 89 -10.48 15.45 -12.69
N PHE A 90 -10.29 14.21 -13.12
CA PHE A 90 -9.34 13.27 -12.52
C PHE A 90 -7.91 13.81 -12.55
N TYR A 91 -7.49 14.33 -13.71
CA TYR A 91 -6.13 14.78 -13.96
C TYR A 91 -5.81 16.03 -13.15
N GLU A 92 -6.75 16.96 -12.98
CA GLU A 92 -6.57 18.11 -12.09
C GLU A 92 -6.15 17.71 -10.66
N ASP A 93 -6.67 16.59 -10.16
CA ASP A 93 -6.33 16.12 -8.82
C ASP A 93 -4.99 15.37 -8.75
N ILE A 94 -4.59 14.67 -9.81
CA ILE A 94 -3.41 13.79 -9.80
C ILE A 94 -2.19 14.30 -10.59
N LYS A 95 -2.35 15.40 -11.34
CA LYS A 95 -1.27 15.97 -12.16
C LYS A 95 -0.09 16.44 -11.30
N PRO A 96 1.11 16.51 -11.90
CA PRO A 96 2.26 17.16 -11.31
C PRO A 96 1.98 18.58 -10.78
N ARG A 97 2.47 18.90 -9.59
CA ARG A 97 2.35 20.21 -8.94
C ARG A 97 3.70 20.89 -8.89
N ASP A 98 3.76 22.09 -9.45
CA ASP A 98 4.96 22.91 -9.38
C ASP A 98 5.21 23.46 -7.96
N PRO A 99 6.46 23.40 -7.45
CA PRO A 99 7.64 22.80 -8.08
C PRO A 99 7.75 21.28 -7.84
N ILE A 100 8.23 20.53 -8.83
CA ILE A 100 8.56 19.10 -8.66
C ILE A 100 9.96 18.91 -8.09
N GLU A 101 10.06 18.15 -7.00
CA GLU A 101 11.32 17.72 -6.40
C GLU A 101 11.91 16.53 -7.18
N ILE A 102 13.21 16.60 -7.49
CA ILE A 102 13.94 15.45 -8.04
C ILE A 102 14.58 14.68 -6.88
N SER A 103 13.99 13.54 -6.55
CA SER A 103 14.50 12.63 -5.54
C SER A 103 15.45 11.60 -6.14
N TYR A 104 16.37 11.13 -5.30
CA TYR A 104 17.27 10.00 -5.55
C TYR A 104 17.01 8.86 -4.58
N GLU A 105 15.91 8.86 -3.84
CA GLU A 105 15.55 7.85 -2.85
C GLU A 105 14.09 7.41 -3.07
N PHE A 106 13.79 6.15 -2.78
CA PHE A 106 12.44 5.60 -2.90
C PHE A 106 11.66 5.80 -1.61
N ASP A 107 10.68 6.71 -1.64
CA ASP A 107 9.68 6.80 -0.58
C ASP A 107 8.47 5.92 -0.91
N LEU A 108 8.53 4.65 -0.52
CA LEU A 108 7.41 3.73 -0.77
C LEU A 108 6.11 4.17 -0.09
N LEU A 109 6.17 4.93 1.02
CA LEU A 109 4.97 5.43 1.69
C LEU A 109 4.32 6.55 0.88
N ALA A 110 5.11 7.46 0.32
CA ALA A 110 4.62 8.49 -0.59
C ALA A 110 3.97 7.87 -1.84
N LEU A 111 4.63 6.86 -2.43
CA LEU A 111 4.07 6.12 -3.57
C LEU A 111 2.73 5.47 -3.25
N HIS A 112 2.63 4.77 -2.11
CA HIS A 112 1.39 4.13 -1.70
C HIS A 112 0.25 5.13 -1.46
N LYS A 113 0.55 6.27 -0.81
CA LYS A 113 -0.43 7.35 -0.62
C LYS A 113 -0.91 7.90 -1.96
N HIS A 114 0.01 8.12 -2.90
CA HIS A 114 -0.32 8.60 -4.23
C HIS A 114 -1.17 7.58 -5.00
N GLN A 115 -0.81 6.29 -4.96
CA GLN A 115 -1.60 5.21 -5.57
C GLN A 115 -3.00 5.10 -4.98
N TRP A 116 -3.17 5.29 -3.67
CA TRP A 116 -4.49 5.32 -3.03
C TRP A 116 -5.35 6.46 -3.56
N LYS A 117 -4.80 7.68 -3.60
CA LYS A 117 -5.47 8.84 -4.19
C LYS A 117 -5.84 8.57 -5.64
N PHE A 118 -4.90 8.06 -6.43
CA PHE A 118 -5.11 7.70 -7.83
C PHE A 118 -6.26 6.71 -8.01
N LEU A 119 -6.32 5.63 -7.22
CA LEU A 119 -7.38 4.61 -7.31
C LEU A 119 -8.76 5.20 -7.01
N VAL A 120 -8.86 6.07 -6.01
CA VAL A 120 -10.11 6.75 -5.65
C VAL A 120 -10.55 7.68 -6.78
N GLU A 121 -9.65 8.51 -7.31
CA GLU A 121 -9.99 9.42 -8.41
C GLU A 121 -10.29 8.67 -9.71
N LEU A 122 -9.58 7.58 -10.01
CA LEU A 122 -9.85 6.73 -11.15
C LEU A 122 -11.26 6.12 -11.05
N ALA A 123 -11.67 5.64 -9.87
CA ALA A 123 -13.00 5.10 -9.67
C ALA A 123 -14.08 6.16 -9.96
N LYS A 124 -13.88 7.41 -9.53
CA LYS A 124 -14.79 8.52 -9.85
C LYS A 124 -14.80 8.84 -11.35
N MET A 125 -13.61 8.89 -11.97
CA MET A 125 -13.45 9.14 -13.41
C MET A 125 -14.26 8.14 -14.23
N LEU A 126 -14.17 6.86 -13.90
CA LEU A 126 -14.89 5.81 -14.64
C LEU A 126 -16.40 5.88 -14.47
N MET A 127 -16.91 6.44 -13.37
CA MET A 127 -18.35 6.64 -13.17
C MET A 127 -18.95 7.75 -14.07
N PHE A 128 -18.13 8.57 -14.74
CA PHE A 128 -18.60 9.46 -15.81
C PHE A 128 -18.94 8.72 -17.10
N CYS A 129 -18.40 7.50 -17.28
CA CYS A 129 -18.72 6.64 -18.41
C CYS A 129 -20.05 5.92 -18.14
N GLU A 130 -21.09 6.26 -18.89
CA GLU A 130 -22.42 5.65 -18.80
C GLU A 130 -22.38 4.14 -18.91
N GLN A 131 -21.65 3.64 -19.90
CA GLN A 131 -21.51 2.21 -20.17
C GLN A 131 -20.87 1.48 -19.00
N PHE A 132 -19.83 2.05 -18.38
CA PHE A 132 -19.20 1.50 -17.19
C PHE A 132 -20.11 1.59 -15.97
N ALA A 133 -20.66 2.78 -15.68
CA ALA A 133 -21.50 3.03 -14.52
C ALA A 133 -22.78 2.17 -14.47
N SER A 134 -23.31 1.83 -15.65
CA SER A 134 -24.51 1.02 -15.85
C SER A 134 -24.28 -0.49 -15.67
N LEU A 135 -23.03 -0.96 -15.62
CA LEU A 135 -22.73 -2.36 -15.33
C LEU A 135 -23.13 -2.73 -13.90
N ASN A 136 -23.31 -4.02 -13.65
CA ASN A 136 -23.46 -4.53 -12.30
C ASN A 136 -22.15 -4.33 -11.50
N TYR A 137 -22.26 -4.30 -10.16
CA TYR A 137 -21.10 -4.03 -9.29
C TYR A 137 -19.93 -5.00 -9.51
N LYS A 138 -20.22 -6.30 -9.67
CA LYS A 138 -19.19 -7.34 -9.87
C LYS A 138 -18.33 -7.02 -11.09
N ASP A 139 -18.97 -6.71 -12.22
CA ASP A 139 -18.27 -6.43 -13.48
C ASP A 139 -17.54 -5.08 -13.43
N LYS A 140 -18.14 -4.03 -12.84
CA LYS A 140 -17.45 -2.73 -12.62
C LYS A 140 -16.15 -2.93 -11.85
N TYR A 141 -16.24 -3.67 -10.76
CA TYR A 141 -15.11 -3.93 -9.88
C TYR A 141 -14.04 -4.75 -10.59
N LEU A 142 -14.43 -5.77 -11.37
CA LEU A 142 -13.47 -6.61 -12.10
C LEU A 142 -12.72 -5.82 -13.18
N LEU A 143 -13.44 -5.02 -13.98
CA LEU A 143 -12.84 -4.11 -14.96
C LEU A 143 -11.87 -3.12 -14.31
N PHE A 144 -12.29 -2.50 -13.21
CA PHE A 144 -11.45 -1.57 -12.46
C PHE A 144 -10.18 -2.26 -11.93
N LYS A 145 -10.35 -3.41 -11.25
CA LYS A 145 -9.26 -4.19 -10.66
C LYS A 145 -8.23 -4.62 -11.71
N ASN A 146 -8.68 -4.99 -12.90
CA ASN A 146 -7.82 -5.53 -13.95
C ASN A 146 -7.11 -4.45 -14.78
N SER A 147 -7.67 -3.23 -14.84
CA SER A 147 -7.13 -2.16 -15.68
C SER A 147 -6.32 -1.09 -14.93
N TRP A 148 -6.57 -0.85 -13.64
CA TRP A 148 -6.03 0.33 -12.94
C TRP A 148 -4.50 0.44 -12.98
N ARG A 149 -3.76 -0.68 -12.96
CA ARG A 149 -2.30 -0.67 -13.00
C ARG A 149 -1.75 -0.20 -14.34
N LEU A 150 -2.36 -0.68 -15.43
CA LEU A 150 -2.00 -0.26 -16.78
C LEU A 150 -2.29 1.22 -16.98
N ILE A 151 -3.44 1.67 -16.46
CA ILE A 151 -3.86 3.08 -16.50
C ILE A 151 -2.89 3.94 -15.68
N TYR A 152 -2.52 3.51 -14.46
CA TYR A 152 -1.55 4.19 -13.60
C TYR A 152 -0.20 4.35 -14.28
N GLU A 153 0.35 3.27 -14.83
CA GLU A 153 1.64 3.33 -15.51
C GLU A 153 1.59 4.28 -16.71
N LEU A 154 0.59 4.12 -17.58
CA LEU A 154 0.48 4.94 -18.78
C LEU A 154 0.34 6.43 -18.44
N GLU A 155 -0.47 6.74 -17.43
CA GLU A 155 -0.69 8.10 -16.95
C GLU A 155 0.58 8.68 -16.32
N ARG A 156 1.29 7.95 -15.44
CA ARG A 156 2.56 8.44 -14.86
C ARG A 156 3.62 8.73 -15.93
N LEU A 157 3.70 7.88 -16.96
CA LEU A 157 4.59 8.13 -18.10
C LEU A 157 4.17 9.34 -18.93
N TYR A 158 2.87 9.54 -19.12
CA TYR A 158 2.33 10.73 -19.79
C TYR A 158 2.65 12.00 -19.00
N SER A 159 2.30 12.04 -17.71
CA SER A 159 2.61 13.13 -16.77
C SER A 159 4.10 13.50 -16.79
N THR A 160 4.97 12.49 -16.85
CA THR A 160 6.43 12.69 -16.97
C THR A 160 6.80 13.45 -18.24
N ILE A 161 6.24 13.03 -19.37
CA ILE A 161 6.53 13.65 -20.68
C ILE A 161 5.94 15.05 -20.77
N GLU A 162 4.73 15.25 -20.25
CA GLU A 162 4.06 16.55 -20.24
C GLU A 162 4.84 17.55 -19.38
N TYR A 163 5.21 17.16 -18.16
CA TYR A 163 5.90 18.04 -17.21
C TYR A 163 7.33 18.38 -17.65
N PHE A 164 8.13 17.37 -17.99
CA PHE A 164 9.55 17.59 -18.35
C PHE A 164 9.77 17.91 -19.83
N GLY A 165 8.74 17.78 -20.65
CA GLY A 165 8.81 17.95 -22.10
C GLY A 165 9.37 16.74 -22.84
N SER A 166 9.10 16.69 -24.15
CA SER A 166 9.51 15.57 -25.02
C SER A 166 11.01 15.52 -25.33
N THR A 167 11.78 16.54 -24.95
CA THR A 167 13.21 16.67 -25.25
C THR A 167 14.12 16.12 -24.14
N ILE A 168 13.56 15.76 -22.99
CA ILE A 168 14.31 15.16 -21.89
C ILE A 168 14.84 13.76 -22.29
N ASP A 169 16.14 13.50 -22.08
CA ASP A 169 16.80 12.22 -22.42
C ASP A 169 17.39 11.50 -21.19
N ASP A 170 16.84 11.79 -20.02
CA ASP A 170 17.17 11.07 -18.78
C ASP A 170 16.03 10.14 -18.35
N TRP A 171 16.23 9.46 -17.22
CA TRP A 171 15.30 8.47 -16.68
C TRP A 171 14.51 9.03 -15.50
N ARG A 172 14.21 10.33 -15.53
CA ARG A 172 13.23 10.89 -14.59
C ARG A 172 11.85 10.37 -14.93
N ILE A 173 11.16 9.86 -13.92
CA ILE A 173 9.75 9.46 -13.96
C ILE A 173 9.03 10.09 -12.76
N MET A 174 7.81 10.58 -12.99
CA MET A 174 6.94 11.04 -11.92
C MET A 174 6.60 9.90 -10.98
N PHE A 175 6.93 10.09 -9.71
CA PHE A 175 6.71 9.10 -8.66
C PHE A 175 5.41 9.37 -7.90
N ASP A 176 5.14 10.65 -7.63
CA ASP A 176 3.87 11.16 -7.12
C ASP A 176 3.53 12.51 -7.78
N ASP A 177 2.65 13.32 -7.17
CA ASP A 177 2.25 14.65 -7.67
C ASP A 177 3.24 15.77 -7.33
N THR A 178 4.29 15.50 -6.55
CA THR A 178 5.28 16.48 -6.09
C THR A 178 6.73 16.04 -6.33
N THR A 179 6.96 14.77 -6.64
CA THR A 179 8.28 14.15 -6.70
C THR A 179 8.47 13.36 -7.98
N ALA A 180 9.63 13.49 -8.59
CA ALA A 180 10.13 12.62 -9.66
C ALA A 180 11.41 11.92 -9.21
N ILE A 181 11.61 10.68 -9.67
CA ILE A 181 12.82 9.91 -9.38
C ILE A 181 13.67 9.82 -10.64
N ASP A 182 14.95 10.19 -10.53
CA ASP A 182 15.96 9.89 -11.55
C ASP A 182 16.53 8.49 -11.31
N PHE A 183 16.00 7.51 -12.05
CA PHE A 183 16.35 6.10 -11.87
C PHE A 183 17.84 5.78 -12.13
N ARG A 184 18.59 6.65 -12.83
CA ARG A 184 20.05 6.47 -13.03
C ARG A 184 20.86 6.88 -11.81
N LYS A 185 20.31 7.79 -10.99
CA LYS A 185 21.03 8.43 -9.87
C LYS A 185 20.52 8.00 -8.51
N VAL A 186 19.64 7.00 -8.46
CA VAL A 186 19.11 6.50 -7.19
C VAL A 186 20.26 6.11 -6.28
N LYS A 187 20.17 6.57 -5.05
CA LYS A 187 21.11 6.30 -3.98
C LYS A 187 20.60 5.15 -3.12
N ARG A 188 21.55 4.38 -2.60
CA ARG A 188 21.28 3.40 -1.58
C ARG A 188 20.77 4.11 -0.32
N SER A 189 19.61 3.69 0.19
CA SER A 189 19.13 4.19 1.48
C SER A 189 20.09 3.73 2.59
N LYS A 190 20.19 4.49 3.69
CA LYS A 190 21.14 4.16 4.77
C LYS A 190 20.84 2.80 5.40
N GLU A 191 19.58 2.40 5.35
CA GLU A 191 18.99 1.20 5.93
C GLU A 191 19.16 -0.04 5.03
N MET A 192 19.53 0.13 3.76
CA MET A 192 19.67 -0.96 2.79
C MET A 192 21.14 -1.41 2.65
N SER A 193 21.41 -2.72 2.69
CA SER A 193 22.77 -3.24 2.43
C SER A 193 23.20 -3.00 0.98
N GLN A 194 24.52 -2.89 0.72
CA GLN A 194 25.05 -2.70 -0.63
C GLN A 194 24.65 -3.85 -1.56
N GLU A 195 24.73 -5.10 -1.09
CA GLU A 195 24.32 -6.28 -1.86
C GLU A 195 22.84 -6.24 -2.26
N THR A 196 21.95 -5.86 -1.33
CA THR A 196 20.51 -5.72 -1.62
C THR A 196 20.28 -4.64 -2.65
N PHE A 197 20.97 -3.51 -2.50
CA PHE A 197 20.89 -2.39 -3.43
C PHE A 197 21.38 -2.77 -4.82
N ASP A 198 22.54 -3.42 -4.94
CA ASP A 198 23.09 -3.88 -6.22
C ASP A 198 22.17 -4.90 -6.89
N LYS A 199 21.57 -5.80 -6.11
CA LYS A 199 20.59 -6.76 -6.61
C LYS A 199 19.31 -6.05 -7.09
N SER A 200 18.77 -5.11 -6.33
CA SER A 200 17.64 -4.26 -6.77
C SER A 200 18.00 -3.49 -8.03
N GLN A 201 19.25 -2.98 -8.11
CA GLN A 201 19.76 -2.28 -9.27
C GLN A 201 19.83 -3.16 -10.52
N SER A 202 20.26 -4.41 -10.36
CA SER A 202 20.33 -5.38 -11.45
C SER A 202 18.95 -5.72 -12.05
N LEU A 203 17.88 -5.52 -11.28
CA LEU A 203 16.50 -5.80 -11.72
C LEU A 203 15.83 -4.57 -12.34
N TRP A 204 15.92 -3.41 -11.69
CA TRP A 204 15.14 -2.24 -12.11
C TRP A 204 15.74 -1.48 -13.31
N ILE A 205 17.05 -1.58 -13.57
CA ILE A 205 17.73 -0.82 -14.64
C ILE A 205 17.32 -1.40 -15.99
N PRO A 206 17.38 -2.73 -16.20
CA PRO A 206 16.86 -3.33 -17.43
C PRO A 206 15.37 -3.06 -17.61
N PHE A 207 14.59 -3.11 -16.52
CA PHE A 207 13.16 -2.78 -16.55
C PHE A 207 12.93 -1.35 -17.03
N GLN A 208 13.61 -0.37 -16.42
CA GLN A 208 13.53 1.04 -16.75
C GLN A 208 13.98 1.32 -18.20
N GLN A 209 15.06 0.68 -18.64
CA GLN A 209 15.55 0.80 -20.01
C GLN A 209 14.52 0.27 -21.01
N LYS A 210 13.87 -0.85 -20.70
CA LYS A 210 12.80 -1.41 -21.53
C LYS A 210 11.59 -0.47 -21.57
N GLN A 211 11.19 0.08 -20.42
CA GLN A 211 10.09 1.03 -20.30
C GLN A 211 10.37 2.31 -21.12
N GLN A 212 11.60 2.83 -21.04
CA GLN A 212 12.06 3.97 -21.83
C GLN A 212 11.91 3.70 -23.34
N ASN A 213 12.39 2.54 -23.80
CA ASN A 213 12.44 2.21 -25.22
C ASN A 213 11.08 1.84 -25.81
N LEU A 214 10.23 1.16 -25.05
CA LEU A 214 8.97 0.62 -25.54
C LEU A 214 7.76 1.52 -25.26
N LEU A 215 7.81 2.37 -24.24
CA LEU A 215 6.70 3.24 -23.86
C LEU A 215 7.06 4.72 -23.99
N ILE A 216 8.03 5.21 -23.21
CA ILE A 216 8.32 6.65 -23.11
C ILE A 216 8.77 7.24 -24.44
N ASN A 217 9.76 6.65 -25.10
CA ASN A 217 10.31 7.17 -26.36
C ASN A 217 9.27 7.14 -27.48
N PRO A 218 8.46 6.07 -27.66
CA PRO A 218 7.34 6.09 -28.59
C PRO A 218 6.29 7.15 -28.25
N MET A 219 5.91 7.33 -26.98
CA MET A 219 4.97 8.39 -26.57
C MET A 219 5.49 9.80 -26.91
N LYS A 220 6.78 10.06 -26.66
CA LYS A 220 7.47 11.31 -27.05
C LYS A 220 7.47 11.52 -28.56
N THR A 221 7.83 10.47 -29.32
CA THR A 221 7.90 10.52 -30.78
C THR A 221 6.54 10.78 -31.40
N LEU A 222 5.49 10.17 -30.84
CA LEU A 222 4.12 10.40 -31.26
C LEU A 222 3.61 11.79 -30.87
N LYS A 223 4.22 12.46 -29.89
CA LYS A 223 3.61 13.60 -29.19
C LYS A 223 2.19 13.22 -28.78
N LEU A 224 2.10 12.17 -27.96
CA LEU A 224 0.82 11.62 -27.53
C LEU A 224 -0.04 12.75 -26.96
N THR A 225 -1.24 12.91 -27.50
CA THR A 225 -2.21 13.93 -27.05
C THR A 225 -3.03 13.39 -25.89
N GLU A 226 -3.62 14.29 -25.10
CA GLU A 226 -4.54 13.91 -24.01
C GLU A 226 -5.69 13.04 -24.55
N TYR A 227 -6.28 13.42 -25.68
CA TYR A 227 -7.37 12.65 -26.30
C TYR A 227 -6.95 11.20 -26.63
N GLU A 228 -5.72 11.01 -27.11
CA GLU A 228 -5.17 9.68 -27.40
C GLU A 228 -4.82 8.91 -26.13
N LEU A 229 -4.34 9.59 -25.08
CA LEU A 229 -4.16 8.97 -23.77
C LEU A 229 -5.50 8.43 -23.25
N VAL A 230 -6.56 9.24 -23.30
CA VAL A 230 -7.90 8.83 -22.89
C VAL A 230 -8.41 7.66 -23.74
N TYR A 231 -8.11 7.65 -25.04
CA TYR A 231 -8.43 6.52 -25.92
C TYR A 231 -7.69 5.25 -25.49
N LEU A 232 -6.38 5.34 -25.18
CA LEU A 232 -5.60 4.21 -24.70
C LEU A 232 -6.14 3.68 -23.37
N ILE A 233 -6.53 4.58 -22.45
CA ILE A 233 -7.17 4.22 -21.17
C ILE A 233 -8.49 3.49 -21.42
N ALA A 234 -9.34 3.99 -22.32
CA ALA A 234 -10.58 3.32 -22.69
C ALA A 234 -10.31 1.93 -23.28
N GLN A 235 -9.35 1.82 -24.20
CA GLN A 235 -8.99 0.54 -24.80
C GLN A 235 -8.47 -0.44 -23.75
N MET A 236 -7.63 0.00 -22.81
CA MET A 236 -7.13 -0.84 -21.70
C MET A 236 -8.24 -1.28 -20.75
N LEU A 237 -9.24 -0.44 -20.51
CA LEU A 237 -10.39 -0.76 -19.67
C LEU A 237 -11.30 -1.80 -20.32
N TRP A 238 -11.59 -1.65 -21.61
CA TRP A 238 -12.59 -2.46 -22.32
C TRP A 238 -12.00 -3.65 -23.11
N THR A 239 -10.69 -3.86 -23.06
CA THR A 239 -10.07 -5.09 -23.57
C THR A 239 -10.18 -6.18 -22.51
N LEU A 240 -11.26 -6.97 -22.58
CA LEU A 240 -11.53 -8.05 -21.64
C LEU A 240 -10.52 -9.19 -21.80
N GLN A 241 -10.16 -9.83 -20.69
CA GLN A 241 -9.40 -11.08 -20.71
C GLN A 241 -10.38 -12.26 -20.85
N ASP A 242 -10.02 -13.24 -21.67
CA ASP A 242 -10.93 -14.34 -22.02
C ASP A 242 -11.25 -15.26 -20.83
N ASP A 243 -10.32 -15.38 -19.89
CA ASP A 243 -10.36 -16.24 -18.70
C ASP A 243 -11.13 -15.67 -17.51
N GLU A 244 -11.68 -14.46 -17.64
CA GLU A 244 -12.39 -13.76 -16.57
C GLU A 244 -13.92 -13.92 -16.65
N ASP A 245 -14.55 -14.02 -15.48
CA ASP A 245 -15.99 -14.27 -15.29
C ASP A 245 -16.86 -13.00 -15.44
N TYR A 246 -16.69 -12.29 -16.56
CA TYR A 246 -17.57 -11.17 -16.96
C TYR A 246 -18.93 -11.67 -17.42
N SER A 247 -20.01 -10.94 -17.09
CA SER A 247 -21.33 -11.24 -17.67
C SER A 247 -21.35 -11.07 -19.19
N GLU A 248 -22.26 -11.80 -19.86
CA GLU A 248 -22.49 -11.68 -21.30
C GLU A 248 -22.84 -10.24 -21.69
N GLN A 249 -23.64 -9.55 -20.88
CA GLN A 249 -23.97 -8.14 -21.07
C GLN A 249 -22.70 -7.26 -21.07
N THR A 250 -21.77 -7.48 -20.14
CA THR A 250 -20.51 -6.72 -20.10
C THR A 250 -19.64 -6.98 -21.33
N ARG A 251 -19.62 -8.21 -21.85
CA ARG A 251 -18.91 -8.55 -23.09
C ARG A 251 -19.49 -7.80 -24.30
N LEU A 252 -20.82 -7.79 -24.44
CA LEU A 252 -21.50 -7.03 -25.49
C LEU A 252 -21.25 -5.52 -25.38
N VAL A 253 -21.29 -4.97 -24.16
CA VAL A 253 -20.99 -3.55 -23.92
C VAL A 253 -19.53 -3.24 -24.27
N ALA A 254 -18.59 -4.13 -23.95
CA ALA A 254 -17.18 -3.93 -24.28
C ALA A 254 -16.92 -3.91 -25.80
N GLU A 255 -17.60 -4.76 -26.56
CA GLU A 255 -17.54 -4.77 -28.03
C GLU A 255 -18.11 -3.47 -28.62
N ASP A 256 -19.30 -3.06 -28.18
CA ASP A 256 -19.95 -1.81 -28.60
C ASP A 256 -19.11 -0.57 -28.26
N VAL A 257 -18.56 -0.51 -27.05
CA VAL A 257 -17.66 0.58 -26.63
C VAL A 257 -16.40 0.59 -27.48
N SER A 258 -15.80 -0.56 -27.76
CA SER A 258 -14.59 -0.66 -28.59
C SER A 258 -14.81 -0.11 -30.01
N GLU A 259 -15.97 -0.39 -30.60
CA GLU A 259 -16.37 0.18 -31.89
C GLU A 259 -16.56 1.70 -31.78
N GLN A 260 -17.26 2.18 -30.75
CA GLN A 260 -17.51 3.61 -30.54
C GLN A 260 -16.21 4.40 -30.37
N ILE A 261 -15.30 3.97 -29.49
CA ILE A 261 -14.03 4.70 -29.25
C ILE A 261 -13.14 4.71 -30.49
N THR A 262 -13.19 3.66 -31.31
CA THR A 262 -12.43 3.59 -32.57
C THR A 262 -13.00 4.56 -33.61
N ASN A 263 -14.33 4.62 -33.75
CA ASN A 263 -15.00 5.58 -34.62
C ASN A 263 -14.78 7.03 -34.16
N GLU A 264 -14.81 7.28 -32.85
CA GLU A 264 -14.52 8.60 -32.29
C GLU A 264 -13.05 9.02 -32.46
N LEU A 265 -12.10 8.07 -32.37
CA LEU A 265 -10.70 8.34 -32.69
C LEU A 265 -10.48 8.63 -34.18
N HIS A 266 -11.16 7.90 -35.06
CA HIS A 266 -11.20 8.21 -36.50
C HIS A 266 -11.67 9.64 -36.73
N ASN A 267 -12.78 10.04 -36.11
CA ASN A 267 -13.34 11.38 -36.26
C ASN A 267 -12.40 12.46 -35.72
N TYR A 268 -11.75 12.22 -34.59
CA TYR A 268 -10.71 13.09 -34.05
C TYR A 268 -9.59 13.31 -35.09
N TYR A 269 -9.08 12.24 -35.68
CA TYR A 269 -8.02 12.31 -36.68
C TYR A 269 -8.41 13.01 -37.96
N VAL A 270 -9.57 12.69 -38.54
CA VAL A 270 -10.00 13.24 -39.83
C VAL A 270 -10.47 14.69 -39.67
N TYR A 271 -11.33 14.97 -38.69
CA TYR A 271 -12.05 16.24 -38.63
C TYR A 271 -11.43 17.27 -37.69
N GLN A 272 -10.76 16.85 -36.60
CA GLN A 272 -10.19 17.80 -35.63
C GLN A 272 -8.74 18.15 -35.94
N ILE A 273 -7.91 17.15 -36.21
CA ILE A 273 -6.48 17.37 -36.49
C ILE A 273 -6.09 17.29 -37.97
N GLY A 274 -7.03 16.90 -38.85
CA GLY A 274 -6.82 16.90 -40.30
C GLY A 274 -5.78 15.90 -40.82
N LEU A 275 -5.59 14.77 -40.14
CA LEU A 275 -4.67 13.71 -40.57
C LEU A 275 -5.33 12.84 -41.66
N THR A 276 -4.72 12.81 -42.85
CA THR A 276 -5.19 12.00 -43.98
C THR A 276 -4.67 10.56 -43.97
N ASN A 277 -3.54 10.30 -43.30
CA ASN A 277 -2.96 8.96 -43.14
C ASN A 277 -2.47 8.72 -41.70
N TYR A 278 -3.40 8.38 -40.82
CA TYR A 278 -3.12 8.06 -39.41
C TYR A 278 -2.97 6.55 -39.13
N ALA A 279 -3.00 5.69 -40.15
CA ALA A 279 -2.91 4.24 -39.97
C ALA A 279 -1.61 3.82 -39.25
N HIS A 280 -0.47 4.43 -39.64
CA HIS A 280 0.80 4.20 -38.94
C HIS A 280 0.74 4.66 -37.47
N ARG A 281 0.04 5.76 -37.18
CA ARG A 281 -0.15 6.29 -35.82
C ARG A 281 -0.98 5.32 -34.97
N LEU A 282 -2.06 4.77 -35.51
CA LEU A 282 -2.86 3.74 -34.85
C LEU A 282 -2.03 2.50 -34.50
N VAL A 283 -1.24 1.98 -35.45
CA VAL A 283 -0.35 0.83 -35.19
C VAL A 283 0.62 1.13 -34.04
N LYS A 284 1.10 2.37 -33.92
CA LYS A 284 1.97 2.77 -32.81
C LYS A 284 1.22 2.86 -31.48
N LEU A 285 -0.02 3.37 -31.46
CA LEU A 285 -0.89 3.37 -30.28
C LEU A 285 -1.19 1.95 -29.80
N THR A 286 -1.57 1.03 -30.70
CA THR A 286 -1.81 -0.37 -30.34
C THR A 286 -0.55 -1.04 -29.78
N LYS A 287 0.63 -0.75 -30.36
CA LYS A 287 1.91 -1.24 -29.83
C LYS A 287 2.23 -0.73 -28.43
N LEU A 288 1.80 0.48 -28.06
CA LEU A 288 1.95 0.98 -26.69
C LEU A 288 1.14 0.11 -25.70
N ILE A 289 -0.10 -0.25 -26.06
CA ILE A 289 -0.96 -1.12 -25.23
C ILE A 289 -0.32 -2.50 -25.07
N GLU A 290 0.09 -3.13 -26.16
CA GLU A 290 0.73 -4.46 -26.08
C GLU A 290 2.05 -4.41 -25.29
N SER A 291 2.79 -3.31 -25.43
CA SER A 291 4.03 -3.12 -24.68
C SER A 291 3.78 -2.86 -23.20
N SER A 292 2.64 -2.29 -22.78
CA SER A 292 2.34 -2.01 -21.37
C SER A 292 1.92 -3.26 -20.59
N LYS A 293 1.27 -4.24 -21.23
CA LYS A 293 0.76 -5.48 -20.57
C LYS A 293 1.82 -6.23 -19.74
N PRO A 294 3.04 -6.50 -20.24
CA PRO A 294 4.06 -7.19 -19.46
C PRO A 294 4.52 -6.41 -18.23
N TYR A 295 4.40 -5.08 -18.19
CA TYR A 295 4.83 -4.27 -17.04
C TYR A 295 3.81 -4.34 -15.90
N ALA A 296 2.52 -4.27 -16.21
CA ALA A 296 1.48 -4.55 -15.22
C ALA A 296 1.58 -5.98 -14.65
N ASN A 297 1.89 -6.96 -15.50
CA ASN A 297 2.01 -8.36 -15.12
C ASN A 297 3.34 -8.71 -14.44
N SER A 298 4.44 -8.06 -14.80
CA SER A 298 5.75 -8.26 -14.16
C SER A 298 5.87 -7.56 -12.82
N ILE A 299 5.07 -6.52 -12.53
CA ILE A 299 4.98 -5.95 -11.18
C ILE A 299 4.01 -6.76 -10.32
N SER A 300 2.92 -7.31 -10.89
CA SER A 300 2.05 -8.24 -10.16
C SER A 300 2.72 -9.59 -9.85
N SER A 301 3.73 -9.99 -10.63
CA SER A 301 4.57 -11.18 -10.38
C SER A 301 5.98 -10.87 -9.85
N GLY A 302 6.41 -9.60 -9.77
CA GLY A 302 7.83 -9.25 -9.63
C GLY A 302 8.18 -8.01 -8.79
N ILE A 303 7.21 -7.35 -8.13
CA ILE A 303 7.47 -6.76 -6.80
C ILE A 303 6.68 -7.57 -5.78
N GLN A 304 7.00 -8.86 -5.68
CA GLN A 304 6.99 -9.46 -4.36
C GLN A 304 7.97 -8.63 -3.53
N LEU A 305 7.48 -7.90 -2.53
CA LEU A 305 8.35 -7.40 -1.47
C LEU A 305 9.26 -8.56 -1.06
N THR A 306 10.57 -8.40 -1.11
CA THR A 306 11.48 -9.46 -0.65
C THR A 306 11.09 -9.87 0.76
N PHE A 307 11.40 -11.11 1.17
CA PHE A 307 11.19 -11.58 2.53
C PHE A 307 11.53 -10.54 3.61
N MET A 308 12.66 -9.84 3.46
CA MET A 308 13.07 -8.78 4.39
C MET A 308 12.22 -7.52 4.28
N GLN A 309 11.84 -7.06 3.09
CA GLN A 309 10.94 -5.90 2.94
C GLN A 309 9.55 -6.18 3.51
N ARG A 310 9.08 -7.42 3.30
CA ARG A 310 7.88 -7.99 3.88
C ARG A 310 7.93 -7.96 5.41
N LEU A 311 8.98 -8.53 5.98
CA LEU A 311 9.15 -8.55 7.44
C LEU A 311 9.37 -7.15 8.02
N ASN A 312 10.10 -6.28 7.32
CA ASN A 312 10.37 -4.91 7.74
C ASN A 312 9.08 -4.07 7.75
N HIS A 313 8.23 -4.23 6.74
CA HIS A 313 6.91 -3.60 6.72
C HIS A 313 6.02 -4.12 7.85
N GLY A 314 5.98 -5.44 8.07
CA GLY A 314 5.28 -6.02 9.22
C GLY A 314 5.79 -5.48 10.55
N PHE A 315 7.12 -5.35 10.69
CA PHE A 315 7.76 -4.80 11.87
C PHE A 315 7.42 -3.34 12.09
N THR A 316 7.38 -2.52 11.04
CA THR A 316 6.97 -1.10 11.14
C THR A 316 5.59 -0.98 11.78
N LEU A 317 4.62 -1.78 11.29
CA LEU A 317 3.25 -1.79 11.83
C LEU A 317 3.18 -2.30 13.27
N PHE A 318 3.93 -3.37 13.56
CA PHE A 318 4.08 -3.92 14.90
C PHE A 318 4.65 -2.90 15.87
N TYR A 319 5.73 -2.23 15.47
CA TYR A 319 6.46 -1.29 16.29
C TYR A 319 5.62 -0.07 16.61
N GLU A 320 4.89 0.50 15.65
CA GLU A 320 3.92 1.58 15.88
C GLU A 320 2.88 1.23 16.97
N GLY A 321 2.49 -0.05 17.05
CA GLY A 321 1.57 -0.53 18.08
C GLY A 321 2.14 -0.53 19.50
N ILE A 322 3.46 -0.77 19.65
CA ILE A 322 4.11 -1.05 20.94
C ILE A 322 5.26 -0.08 21.30
N LYS A 323 5.56 0.89 20.44
CA LYS A 323 6.66 1.83 20.62
C LYS A 323 6.48 2.66 21.90
N PRO A 324 7.57 3.06 22.56
CA PRO A 324 7.54 4.01 23.67
C PRO A 324 6.73 5.27 23.31
N ARG A 325 5.84 5.70 24.20
CA ARG A 325 5.04 6.92 24.01
C ARG A 325 5.40 7.95 25.07
N ASP A 326 5.75 9.14 24.61
CA ASP A 326 5.99 10.25 25.51
C ASP A 326 4.71 10.71 26.24
N PRO A 327 4.83 11.08 27.53
CA PRO A 327 6.03 10.97 28.37
C PRO A 327 6.24 9.56 28.95
N ILE A 328 7.47 9.05 28.97
CA ILE A 328 7.81 7.79 29.66
C ILE A 328 7.97 8.03 31.17
N LYS A 329 7.26 7.25 31.97
CA LYS A 329 7.37 7.22 33.43
C LYS A 329 8.54 6.34 33.85
N ILE A 330 9.47 6.89 34.62
CA ILE A 330 10.48 6.09 35.33
C ILE A 330 9.84 5.55 36.60
N SER A 331 9.76 4.22 36.70
CA SER A 331 9.27 3.49 37.87
C SER A 331 10.42 2.85 38.63
N TYR A 332 10.28 2.87 39.95
CA TYR A 332 11.15 2.12 40.86
C TYR A 332 10.46 0.85 41.36
N GLU A 333 9.17 0.66 41.05
CA GLU A 333 8.39 -0.51 41.45
C GLU A 333 8.07 -1.37 40.22
N TYR A 334 8.13 -2.68 40.40
CA TYR A 334 7.85 -3.67 39.37
C TYR A 334 6.38 -4.11 39.41
N GLY A 335 5.59 -3.70 38.42
CA GLY A 335 4.17 -4.03 38.32
C GLY A 335 3.90 -5.25 37.44
N LEU A 336 3.70 -6.43 38.05
CA LEU A 336 3.41 -7.69 37.31
C LEU A 336 2.18 -7.58 36.40
N LEU A 337 1.14 -6.88 36.83
CA LEU A 337 -0.10 -6.73 36.08
C LEU A 337 0.09 -5.85 34.83
N ALA A 338 0.87 -4.78 34.94
CA ALA A 338 1.20 -3.91 33.82
C ALA A 338 2.04 -4.67 32.78
N LEU A 339 3.04 -5.44 33.23
CA LEU A 339 3.84 -6.29 32.37
C LEU A 339 2.98 -7.29 31.61
N ARG A 340 2.10 -8.00 32.31
CA ARG A 340 1.24 -9.02 31.69
C ARG A 340 0.37 -8.40 30.60
N ARG A 341 -0.28 -7.26 30.88
CA ARG A 341 -1.12 -6.56 29.88
C ARG A 341 -0.30 -6.13 28.67
N HIS A 342 0.91 -5.63 28.90
CA HIS A 342 1.78 -5.24 27.80
C HIS A 342 2.26 -6.46 26.99
N GLN A 343 2.61 -7.57 27.65
CA GLN A 343 2.95 -8.82 26.98
C GLN A 343 1.80 -9.39 26.15
N GLU A 344 0.56 -9.34 26.65
CA GLU A 344 -0.63 -9.74 25.90
C GLU A 344 -0.78 -8.90 24.62
N LYS A 345 -0.68 -7.57 24.74
CA LYS A 345 -0.69 -6.65 23.59
C LYS A 345 0.45 -6.98 22.62
N PHE A 346 1.66 -7.15 23.13
CA PHE A 346 2.84 -7.49 22.34
C PHE A 346 2.67 -8.80 21.56
N LEU A 347 2.13 -9.85 22.20
CA LEU A 347 1.90 -11.14 21.56
C LEU A 347 0.92 -11.02 20.38
N VAL A 348 -0.13 -10.22 20.53
CA VAL A 348 -1.11 -9.96 19.45
C VAL A 348 -0.42 -9.25 18.29
N GLU A 349 0.32 -8.18 18.55
CA GLU A 349 1.01 -7.44 17.48
C GLU A 349 2.13 -8.29 16.84
N LEU A 350 2.87 -9.07 17.62
CA LEU A 350 3.90 -9.97 17.10
C LEU A 350 3.29 -11.06 16.22
N ALA A 351 2.14 -11.63 16.61
CA ALA A 351 1.45 -12.61 15.79
C ALA A 351 1.03 -12.00 14.45
N LYS A 352 0.49 -10.76 14.47
CA LYS A 352 0.20 -10.03 13.22
C LYS A 352 1.47 -9.84 12.40
N MET A 353 2.56 -9.33 12.98
CA MET A 353 3.85 -9.13 12.32
C MET A 353 4.36 -10.40 11.63
N LEU A 354 4.30 -11.55 12.31
CA LEU A 354 4.79 -12.82 11.75
C LEU A 354 3.90 -13.32 10.60
N MET A 355 2.64 -12.87 10.51
CA MET A 355 1.78 -13.10 9.35
C MET A 355 2.15 -12.21 8.14
N PHE A 356 3.23 -11.44 8.22
CA PHE A 356 3.92 -10.81 7.09
C PHE A 356 5.10 -11.73 6.62
N CYS A 357 5.50 -12.77 7.35
CA CYS A 357 6.58 -13.66 6.92
C CYS A 357 6.09 -14.84 6.07
N GLU A 358 6.31 -14.84 4.74
CA GLU A 358 5.80 -15.84 3.75
C GLU A 358 6.04 -17.31 4.13
N GLN A 359 7.15 -17.55 4.81
CA GLN A 359 7.55 -18.86 5.27
C GLN A 359 6.83 -19.23 6.57
N PHE A 360 6.49 -18.25 7.42
CA PHE A 360 5.82 -18.46 8.69
C PHE A 360 4.34 -18.82 8.53
N ALA A 361 3.52 -18.02 7.85
CA ALA A 361 2.09 -18.38 7.71
C ALA A 361 1.78 -19.43 6.63
N SER A 362 2.75 -19.86 5.83
CA SER A 362 2.60 -21.06 5.02
C SER A 362 2.75 -22.34 5.85
N LEU A 363 3.30 -22.26 7.07
CA LEU A 363 3.28 -23.37 8.03
C LEU A 363 1.84 -23.77 8.36
N ASN A 364 1.63 -25.03 8.76
CA ASN A 364 0.35 -25.42 9.37
C ASN A 364 0.20 -24.79 10.76
N TYR A 365 -1.02 -24.77 11.30
CA TYR A 365 -1.31 -24.14 12.59
C TYR A 365 -0.42 -24.63 13.74
N LYS A 366 -0.14 -25.94 13.80
CA LYS A 366 0.67 -26.55 14.86
C LYS A 366 2.10 -26.02 14.83
N ASP A 367 2.69 -25.91 13.65
CA ASP A 367 4.06 -25.45 13.46
C ASP A 367 4.17 -23.93 13.67
N LYS A 368 3.17 -23.13 13.23
CA LYS A 368 3.08 -21.70 13.57
C LYS A 368 3.07 -21.50 15.08
N TYR A 369 2.21 -22.24 15.78
CA TYR A 369 2.08 -22.15 17.23
C TYR A 369 3.37 -22.53 17.94
N LEU A 370 4.03 -23.61 17.52
CA LEU A 370 5.30 -24.05 18.11
C LEU A 370 6.39 -22.99 17.91
N LEU A 371 6.60 -22.54 16.68
CA LEU A 371 7.60 -21.52 16.37
C LEU A 371 7.32 -20.21 17.12
N PHE A 372 6.07 -19.77 17.17
CA PHE A 372 5.63 -18.61 17.94
C PHE A 372 5.92 -18.78 19.44
N LYS A 373 5.47 -19.89 20.04
CA LYS A 373 5.63 -20.22 21.46
C LYS A 373 7.11 -20.18 21.90
N HIS A 374 8.02 -20.64 21.04
CA HIS A 374 9.45 -20.71 21.36
C HIS A 374 10.22 -19.42 21.04
N SER A 375 9.75 -18.58 20.11
CA SER A 375 10.47 -17.37 19.69
C SER A 375 10.04 -16.09 20.42
N TRP A 376 8.76 -15.96 20.81
CA TRP A 376 8.21 -14.66 21.22
C TRP A 376 8.93 -14.02 22.41
N ARG A 377 9.42 -14.82 23.37
CA ARG A 377 10.11 -14.30 24.57
C ARG A 377 11.42 -13.61 24.22
N PHE A 378 12.13 -14.17 23.24
CA PHE A 378 13.38 -13.58 22.78
C PHE A 378 13.13 -12.33 21.95
N ILE A 379 12.13 -12.36 21.08
CA ILE A 379 11.73 -11.19 20.28
C ILE A 379 11.28 -10.06 21.21
N TYR A 380 10.50 -10.38 22.24
CA TYR A 380 10.10 -9.43 23.29
C TYR A 380 11.31 -8.80 24.00
N GLN A 381 12.28 -9.61 24.39
CA GLN A 381 13.50 -9.08 25.04
C GLN A 381 14.30 -8.19 24.10
N LEU A 382 14.56 -8.62 22.86
CA LEU A 382 15.31 -7.83 21.89
C LEU A 382 14.64 -6.48 21.62
N GLU A 383 13.32 -6.50 21.44
CA GLU A 383 12.54 -5.30 21.17
C GLU A 383 12.51 -4.35 22.38
N ARG A 384 12.35 -4.85 23.62
CA ARG A 384 12.42 -3.99 24.83
C ARG A 384 13.79 -3.35 25.01
N LEU A 385 14.87 -4.08 24.70
CA LEU A 385 16.23 -3.55 24.74
C LEU A 385 16.44 -2.49 23.65
N TYR A 386 15.93 -2.73 22.45
CA TYR A 386 15.93 -1.76 21.35
C TYR A 386 15.18 -0.48 21.72
N SER A 387 13.92 -0.60 22.16
CA SER A 387 13.09 0.49 22.68
C SER A 387 13.81 1.31 23.76
N THR A 388 14.60 0.65 24.61
CA THR A 388 15.40 1.33 25.66
C THR A 388 16.49 2.21 25.06
N ILE A 389 17.23 1.68 24.08
CA ILE A 389 18.31 2.42 23.41
C ILE A 389 17.74 3.56 22.56
N GLU A 390 16.64 3.31 21.86
CA GLU A 390 15.99 4.33 21.04
C GLU A 390 15.50 5.51 21.90
N TYR A 391 14.79 5.20 22.99
CA TYR A 391 14.18 6.24 23.84
C TYR A 391 15.20 7.03 24.66
N PHE A 392 16.11 6.35 25.35
CA PHE A 392 17.08 7.01 26.24
C PHE A 392 18.38 7.39 25.53
N GLY A 393 18.54 7.00 24.26
CA GLY A 393 19.75 7.19 23.48
C GLY A 393 20.87 6.22 23.83
N THR A 394 21.96 6.27 23.05
CA THR A 394 23.12 5.40 23.22
C THR A 394 23.93 5.68 24.49
N ALA A 395 23.72 6.85 25.11
CA ALA A 395 24.40 7.28 26.32
C ALA A 395 23.84 6.67 27.62
N ILE A 396 22.73 5.92 27.57
CA ILE A 396 22.12 5.32 28.77
C ILE A 396 23.02 4.24 29.41
N ASP A 397 23.85 4.59 30.37
CA ASP A 397 24.71 3.64 31.09
C ASP A 397 24.08 3.14 32.40
N ASP A 398 22.93 3.68 32.79
CA ASP A 398 22.23 3.28 33.99
C ASP A 398 21.36 2.02 33.81
N GLY A 399 20.87 1.48 34.92
CA GLY A 399 20.10 0.24 34.95
C GLY A 399 18.66 0.36 34.44
N ARG A 400 18.32 1.42 33.68
CA ARG A 400 16.96 1.62 33.18
C ARG A 400 16.68 0.74 31.96
N ILE A 401 15.50 0.12 31.93
CA ILE A 401 14.97 -0.61 30.77
C ILE A 401 13.50 -0.28 30.56
N MET A 402 13.12 -0.16 29.29
CA MET A 402 11.71 -0.11 28.87
C MET A 402 10.97 -1.37 29.29
N PHE A 403 9.94 -1.18 30.08
CA PHE A 403 9.14 -2.25 30.66
C PHE A 403 7.84 -2.47 29.89
N ASP A 404 7.17 -1.37 29.55
CA ASP A 404 6.01 -1.32 28.66
C ASP A 404 6.12 -0.11 27.73
N ASP A 405 5.05 0.27 27.03
CA ASP A 405 5.04 1.42 26.11
C ASP A 405 4.99 2.78 26.82
N LYS A 406 4.89 2.82 28.15
CA LYS A 406 4.74 4.05 28.96
C LYS A 406 5.67 4.12 30.16
N THR A 407 6.37 3.04 30.48
CA THR A 407 7.09 2.87 31.73
C THR A 407 8.46 2.27 31.46
N ALA A 408 9.49 2.87 32.02
CA ALA A 408 10.81 2.29 32.17
C ALA A 408 11.05 1.94 33.65
N ILE A 409 11.70 0.82 33.93
CA ILE A 409 12.10 0.43 35.29
C ILE A 409 13.57 0.74 35.49
N ASP A 410 13.89 1.44 36.57
CA ASP A 410 15.24 1.60 37.07
C ASP A 410 15.60 0.42 38.00
N PHE A 411 16.33 -0.56 37.47
CA PHE A 411 16.72 -1.74 38.23
C PHE A 411 17.79 -1.45 39.29
N SER A 412 18.56 -0.37 39.15
CA SER A 412 19.56 0.05 40.15
C SER A 412 18.88 0.56 41.42
N ASN A 413 17.72 1.20 41.27
CA ASN A 413 16.96 1.82 42.35
C ASN A 413 15.65 1.07 42.68
N LEU A 414 15.57 -0.22 42.36
CA LEU A 414 14.35 -1.02 42.51
C LEU A 414 13.85 -1.06 43.97
N LYS A 415 12.56 -0.75 44.16
CA LYS A 415 11.80 -0.74 45.41
C LYS A 415 10.73 -1.83 45.40
N ARG A 416 10.40 -2.32 46.59
CA ARG A 416 9.33 -3.30 46.80
C ARG A 416 7.97 -2.66 46.54
N SER A 417 7.19 -3.27 45.66
CA SER A 417 5.79 -2.89 45.45
C SER A 417 4.92 -3.28 46.65
N LYS A 418 3.86 -2.51 46.92
CA LYS A 418 2.97 -2.72 48.08
C LYS A 418 2.28 -4.10 48.11
N ASP A 419 2.09 -4.70 46.94
CA ASP A 419 1.44 -5.99 46.71
C ASP A 419 2.40 -7.19 46.78
N MET A 420 3.69 -6.97 47.01
CA MET A 420 4.71 -8.02 47.02
C MET A 420 5.29 -8.23 48.42
N SER A 421 5.40 -9.49 48.87
CA SER A 421 6.09 -9.80 50.13
C SER A 421 7.60 -9.50 50.05
N GLN A 422 8.22 -9.17 51.18
CA GLN A 422 9.65 -8.86 51.23
C GLN A 422 10.50 -10.04 50.73
N GLU A 423 10.17 -11.26 51.14
CA GLU A 423 10.84 -12.48 50.68
C GLU A 423 10.75 -12.66 49.15
N THR A 424 9.56 -12.46 48.57
CA THR A 424 9.37 -12.55 47.11
C THR A 424 10.15 -11.47 46.38
N PHE A 425 10.20 -10.27 46.95
CA PHE A 425 10.96 -9.15 46.39
C PHE A 425 12.46 -9.43 46.42
N ASP A 426 13.01 -9.91 47.54
CA ASP A 426 14.45 -10.20 47.66
C ASP A 426 14.87 -11.36 46.76
N LYS A 427 14.03 -12.40 46.66
CA LYS A 427 14.23 -13.50 45.72
C LYS A 427 14.17 -13.02 44.26
N SER A 428 13.22 -12.14 43.93
CA SER A 428 13.13 -11.58 42.57
C SER A 428 14.34 -10.69 42.27
N LYS A 429 14.72 -9.81 43.19
CA LYS A 429 15.84 -8.88 43.05
C LYS A 429 17.17 -9.61 42.85
N SER A 430 17.41 -10.68 43.61
CA SER A 430 18.61 -11.52 43.47
C SER A 430 18.70 -12.27 42.14
N LEU A 431 17.59 -12.50 41.45
CA LEU A 431 17.55 -13.09 40.11
C LEU A 431 17.63 -12.03 39.00
N TRP A 432 16.87 -10.95 39.13
CA TRP A 432 16.72 -9.94 38.07
C TRP A 432 17.96 -9.06 37.92
N ILE A 433 18.61 -8.65 39.01
CA ILE A 433 19.79 -7.76 38.90
C ILE A 433 20.94 -8.43 38.13
N PRO A 434 21.37 -9.67 38.44
CA PRO A 434 22.42 -10.32 37.67
C PRO A 434 22.01 -10.61 36.22
N PHE A 435 20.75 -10.99 36.00
CA PHE A 435 20.21 -11.18 34.64
C PHE A 435 20.26 -9.90 33.82
N GLN A 436 19.87 -8.79 34.44
CA GLN A 436 19.88 -7.46 33.85
C GLN A 436 21.29 -6.98 33.51
N GLN A 437 22.24 -7.14 34.43
CA GLN A 437 23.65 -6.85 34.16
C GLN A 437 24.18 -7.69 33.00
N LYS A 438 23.77 -8.96 32.92
CA LYS A 438 24.12 -9.83 31.79
C LYS A 438 23.51 -9.36 30.48
N GLN A 439 22.24 -8.94 30.45
CA GLN A 439 21.61 -8.34 29.26
C GLN A 439 22.29 -7.04 28.85
N GLN A 440 22.67 -6.20 29.82
CA GLN A 440 23.36 -4.95 29.55
C GLN A 440 24.72 -5.20 28.89
N ASN A 441 25.49 -6.13 29.42
CA ASN A 441 26.83 -6.47 28.90
C ASN A 441 26.79 -7.23 27.57
N LEU A 442 25.87 -8.19 27.41
CA LEU A 442 25.85 -9.09 26.26
C LEU A 442 24.97 -8.62 25.10
N LEU A 443 24.00 -7.74 25.35
CA LEU A 443 23.04 -7.30 24.34
C LEU A 443 23.05 -5.78 24.20
N ILE A 444 22.76 -5.02 25.26
CA ILE A 444 22.61 -3.56 25.16
C ILE A 444 23.92 -2.89 24.70
N ASN A 445 25.04 -3.22 25.33
CA ASN A 445 26.33 -2.60 24.99
C ASN A 445 26.75 -2.91 23.55
N PRO A 446 26.67 -4.17 23.05
CA PRO A 446 26.84 -4.46 21.64
C PRO A 446 25.85 -3.71 20.72
N MET A 447 24.55 -3.69 21.05
CA MET A 447 23.53 -3.00 20.24
C MET A 447 23.81 -1.50 20.13
N LYS A 448 24.28 -0.86 21.21
CA LYS A 448 24.72 0.55 21.19
C LYS A 448 25.96 0.76 20.35
N ALA A 449 26.98 -0.08 20.53
CA ALA A 449 28.24 0.02 19.80
C ALA A 449 28.01 -0.12 18.29
N LEU A 450 27.08 -1.00 17.90
CA LEU A 450 26.68 -1.22 16.52
C LEU A 450 25.67 -0.18 15.99
N LYS A 451 25.07 0.63 16.88
CA LYS A 451 23.98 1.57 16.54
C LYS A 451 22.83 0.87 15.82
N LEU A 452 22.37 -0.22 16.42
CA LEU A 452 21.35 -1.09 15.82
C LEU A 452 20.13 -0.28 15.34
N THR A 453 19.75 -0.46 14.09
CA THR A 453 18.58 0.13 13.43
C THR A 453 17.37 -0.79 13.53
N GLU A 454 16.17 -0.28 13.22
CA GLU A 454 14.96 -1.10 13.10
C GLU A 454 15.17 -2.27 12.12
N TYR A 455 15.82 -2.00 10.98
CA TYR A 455 16.11 -3.00 9.96
C TYR A 455 17.01 -4.14 10.50
N GLU A 456 18.05 -3.81 11.26
CA GLU A 456 18.94 -4.81 11.85
C GLU A 456 18.25 -5.61 12.96
N LEU A 457 17.35 -4.99 13.72
CA LEU A 457 16.49 -5.71 14.67
C LEU A 457 15.58 -6.71 13.93
N VAL A 458 14.96 -6.29 12.83
CA VAL A 458 14.16 -7.17 11.95
C VAL A 458 14.98 -8.33 11.42
N TYR A 459 16.21 -8.07 11.01
CA TYR A 459 17.14 -9.10 10.54
C TYR A 459 17.48 -10.12 11.64
N LEU A 460 17.75 -9.66 12.87
CA LEU A 460 17.98 -10.56 14.02
C LEU A 460 16.75 -11.43 14.29
N ILE A 461 15.56 -10.84 14.28
CA ILE A 461 14.29 -11.58 14.46
C ILE A 461 14.14 -12.63 13.35
N ALA A 462 14.41 -12.28 12.10
CA ALA A 462 14.38 -13.21 10.97
C ALA A 462 15.34 -14.39 11.18
N GLN A 463 16.59 -14.09 11.54
CA GLN A 463 17.63 -15.10 11.75
C GLN A 463 17.27 -16.06 12.88
N MET A 464 16.65 -15.55 13.95
CA MET A 464 16.16 -16.37 15.05
C MET A 464 15.06 -17.32 14.61
N LEU A 465 14.06 -16.82 13.86
CA LEU A 465 12.98 -17.64 13.33
C LEU A 465 13.50 -18.74 12.42
N TRP A 466 14.46 -18.41 11.54
CA TRP A 466 15.08 -19.36 10.62
C TRP A 466 15.90 -20.43 11.33
N THR A 467 16.69 -20.04 12.34
CA THR A 467 17.48 -20.97 13.15
C THR A 467 16.59 -21.96 13.90
N LEU A 468 15.49 -21.47 14.49
CA LEU A 468 14.51 -22.30 15.17
C LEU A 468 13.81 -23.25 14.21
N GLN A 469 13.39 -22.78 13.02
CA GLN A 469 12.79 -23.63 11.99
C GLN A 469 13.71 -24.77 11.57
N GLY A 470 15.00 -24.48 11.34
CA GLY A 470 16.02 -25.48 11.03
C GLY A 470 16.16 -26.53 12.12
N TYR A 471 16.19 -26.10 13.39
CA TYR A 471 16.24 -27.00 14.55
C TYR A 471 15.03 -27.94 14.64
N PHE A 472 13.83 -27.46 14.29
CA PHE A 472 12.61 -28.28 14.29
C PHE A 472 12.53 -29.27 13.10
N HIS A 473 13.17 -28.96 11.98
CA HIS A 473 13.18 -29.84 10.79
C HIS A 473 14.30 -30.89 10.82
N SER A 474 15.44 -30.60 11.46
CA SER A 474 16.61 -31.48 11.45
C SER A 474 16.75 -32.40 12.68
N SER A 475 16.00 -32.16 13.76
CA SER A 475 16.22 -32.85 15.03
C SER A 475 15.17 -33.94 15.32
N PRO A 476 15.55 -35.23 15.39
CA PRO A 476 14.70 -36.30 15.92
C PRO A 476 14.26 -36.05 17.37
N ILE A 477 15.06 -35.27 18.12
CA ILE A 477 14.83 -34.93 19.53
C ILE A 477 13.65 -33.94 19.68
N ALA A 478 13.36 -33.11 18.67
CA ALA A 478 12.21 -32.21 18.69
C ALA A 478 10.85 -32.96 18.70
N LYS A 479 10.81 -34.22 18.23
CA LYS A 479 9.62 -35.10 18.38
C LYS A 479 9.46 -35.63 19.81
N ILE A 480 10.53 -35.69 20.60
CA ILE A 480 10.53 -36.27 21.96
C ILE A 480 10.20 -35.20 23.02
N THR A 481 10.57 -33.93 22.80
CA THR A 481 10.22 -32.82 23.72
C THR A 481 8.79 -32.28 23.55
N LEU A 482 7.92 -33.01 22.84
CA LEU A 482 6.50 -32.70 22.65
C LEU A 482 5.59 -33.32 23.72
N PHE A 483 6.18 -33.98 24.74
CA PHE A 483 5.46 -34.64 25.84
C PHE A 483 5.86 -34.18 27.26
N LEU A 484 6.62 -33.08 27.39
CA LEU A 484 6.87 -32.35 28.64
C LEU A 484 6.58 -30.87 28.41
#